data_AF-Q9GTF4-F1
#
_entry.id   AF-Q9GTF4-F1
#
_cell.length_a   1.000
_cell.length_b   1.000
_cell.length_c   1.000
_cell.angle_alpha   90.00
_cell.angle_beta   90.00
_cell.angle_gamma   90.00
#
_symmetry.space_group_name_H-M   'P 1'
#
loop_
_entity.id
_entity.type
_entity.pdbx_description
1 polymer ?
#
loop_
_entity_poly.entity_id
_entity_poly.type
_entity_poly.pdbx_seq_one_letter_code
_entity_poly.pdbx_strand_id
1 'polypeptide(L)'
;AMKMYRPNFDQMKRNVFQPLSHQKLSLIEFLALVSLCTWNESLDGQPDCYYPSCRPVRQSVIADLKAFYEKDSPDVDPAYRLSGLLMLLPALERSVELFLQTMEVKRLFRCFPFHDKIYKIIDGQ
;
A
#
# COMPACT_ATOMS: atom_id res chain seq x y z
N ALA A 1 -5.18 23.84 1.04
CA ALA A 1 -4.96 22.38 1.19
C ALA A 1 -4.11 21.78 0.05
N MET A 2 -4.60 21.71 -1.20
CA MET A 2 -3.94 20.98 -2.30
C MET A 2 -2.49 21.38 -2.61
N LYS A 3 -2.16 22.68 -2.65
CA LYS A 3 -0.77 23.15 -2.92
C LYS A 3 0.24 22.71 -1.84
N MET A 4 -0.21 22.56 -0.59
CA MET A 4 0.65 22.24 0.55
C MET A 4 0.98 20.75 0.67
N TYR A 5 0.11 19.90 0.13
CA TYR A 5 0.31 18.44 0.04
C TYR A 5 0.77 18.00 -1.34
N ARG A 6 0.87 18.95 -2.29
CA ARG A 6 1.42 18.69 -3.62
C ARG A 6 2.74 17.93 -3.57
N PRO A 7 3.71 18.24 -2.67
CA PRO A 7 4.94 17.44 -2.58
C PRO A 7 4.67 15.96 -2.23
N ASN A 8 3.76 15.69 -1.29
CA ASN A 8 3.39 14.33 -0.89
C ASN A 8 2.64 13.59 -2.02
N PHE A 9 1.71 14.26 -2.69
CA PHE A 9 1.00 13.67 -3.84
C PHE A 9 1.92 13.44 -5.04
N ASP A 10 2.83 14.37 -5.31
CA ASP A 10 3.83 14.21 -6.38
C ASP A 10 4.80 13.08 -6.03
N GLN A 11 5.13 12.89 -4.75
CA GLN A 11 5.94 11.78 -4.27
C GLN A 11 5.19 10.43 -4.39
N MET A 12 3.94 10.34 -3.94
CA MET A 12 3.10 9.15 -4.16
C MET A 12 2.96 8.84 -5.65
N LYS A 13 2.78 9.87 -6.48
CA LYS A 13 2.70 9.71 -7.94
C LYS A 13 3.99 9.11 -8.50
N ARG A 14 5.15 9.62 -8.10
CA ARG A 14 6.46 9.14 -8.57
C ARG A 14 6.83 7.76 -8.03
N ASN A 15 6.58 7.50 -6.75
CA ASN A 15 7.10 6.33 -6.06
C ASN A 15 6.14 5.14 -6.07
N VAL A 16 4.86 5.37 -6.32
CA VAL A 16 3.82 4.35 -6.27
C VAL A 16 3.07 4.28 -7.60
N PHE A 17 2.40 5.36 -7.99
CA PHE A 17 1.52 5.33 -9.17
C PHE A 17 2.27 5.08 -10.48
N GLN A 18 3.40 5.76 -10.70
CA GLN A 18 4.20 5.56 -11.90
C GLN A 18 4.74 4.12 -11.97
N PRO A 19 5.39 3.56 -10.94
CA PRO A 19 5.80 2.15 -10.93
C PRO A 19 4.65 1.18 -11.21
N LEU A 20 3.49 1.37 -10.57
CA LEU A 20 2.29 0.57 -10.83
C LEU A 20 1.86 0.64 -12.31
N SER A 21 1.87 1.84 -12.88
CA SER A 21 1.48 2.07 -14.28
C SER A 21 2.46 1.45 -15.28
N HIS A 22 3.77 1.52 -15.00
CA HIS A 22 4.79 0.95 -15.88
C HIS A 22 4.83 -0.58 -15.82
N GLN A 23 4.49 -1.19 -14.68
CA GLN A 23 4.47 -2.64 -14.53
C GLN A 23 3.31 -3.31 -15.26
N LYS A 24 2.30 -2.55 -15.75
CA LYS A 24 1.11 -3.09 -16.42
C LYS A 24 0.47 -4.23 -15.63
N LEU A 25 0.10 -3.94 -14.39
CA LEU A 25 -0.44 -4.94 -13.49
C LEU A 25 -1.74 -5.55 -14.03
N SER A 26 -1.85 -6.87 -13.95
CA SER A 26 -3.11 -7.56 -14.15
C SER A 26 -4.06 -7.30 -12.97
N LEU A 27 -5.35 -7.59 -13.16
CA LEU A 27 -6.32 -7.49 -12.07
C LEU A 27 -5.96 -8.40 -10.90
N ILE A 28 -5.44 -9.61 -11.17
CA ILE A 28 -5.03 -10.58 -10.14
C ILE A 28 -3.87 -10.01 -9.33
N GLU A 29 -2.85 -9.47 -10.02
CA GLU A 29 -1.71 -8.82 -9.38
C GLU A 29 -2.12 -7.63 -8.51
N PHE A 30 -3.06 -6.81 -8.99
CA PHE A 30 -3.60 -5.69 -8.23
C PHE A 30 -4.36 -6.14 -6.98
N LEU A 31 -5.22 -7.15 -7.09
CA LEU A 31 -5.98 -7.69 -5.95
C LEU A 31 -5.06 -8.33 -4.90
N ALA A 32 -3.99 -8.99 -5.34
CA ALA A 32 -2.98 -9.54 -4.46
C ALA A 32 -2.23 -8.43 -3.71
N LEU A 33 -1.82 -7.35 -4.40
CA LEU A 33 -1.22 -6.19 -3.75
C LEU A 33 -2.14 -5.57 -2.70
N VAL A 34 -3.42 -5.35 -3.05
CA VAL A 34 -4.40 -4.81 -2.11
C VAL A 34 -4.52 -5.71 -0.87
N SER A 35 -4.64 -7.03 -1.08
CA SER A 35 -4.70 -8.00 0.00
C SER A 35 -3.45 -7.95 0.89
N LEU A 36 -2.26 -7.87 0.30
CA LEU A 36 -1.01 -7.75 1.05
C LEU A 36 -0.88 -6.42 1.80
N CYS A 37 -1.47 -5.33 1.31
CA CYS A 37 -1.54 -4.07 2.04
C CYS A 37 -2.55 -4.12 3.19
N THR A 38 -3.67 -4.81 3.01
CA THR A 38 -4.72 -4.96 4.03
C THR A 38 -4.28 -5.88 5.17
N TRP A 39 -3.60 -6.97 4.84
CA TRP A 39 -3.04 -7.92 5.80
C TRP A 39 -1.59 -7.53 6.09
N ASN A 40 -1.40 -6.41 6.77
CA ASN A 40 -0.09 -5.88 7.12
C ASN A 40 0.16 -5.98 8.63
N GLU A 41 1.07 -6.85 9.04
CA GLU A 41 1.46 -7.05 10.44
C GLU A 41 2.32 -5.93 11.03
N SER A 42 2.80 -4.99 10.19
CA SER A 42 3.58 -3.83 10.64
C SER A 42 2.72 -2.65 11.11
N LEU A 43 1.40 -2.80 11.10
CA LEU A 43 0.48 -1.76 11.58
C LEU A 43 0.35 -1.82 13.10
N ASP A 44 0.68 -0.71 13.75
CA ASP A 44 0.45 -0.52 15.18
C ASP A 44 -1.06 -0.34 15.49
N GLY A 45 -1.47 -0.77 16.68
CA GLY A 45 -2.83 -0.56 17.18
C GLY A 45 -3.88 -1.56 16.66
N GLN A 46 -3.46 -2.65 16.01
CA GLN A 46 -4.37 -3.73 15.65
C GLN A 46 -4.69 -4.64 16.86
N PRO A 47 -5.87 -5.28 16.89
CA PRO A 47 -6.19 -6.24 17.94
C PRO A 47 -5.23 -7.44 17.92
N ASP A 48 -4.90 -8.02 19.08
CA ASP A 48 -3.98 -9.17 19.17
C ASP A 48 -4.41 -10.37 18.32
N CYS A 49 -5.72 -10.53 18.07
CA CYS A 49 -6.25 -11.60 17.22
C CYS A 49 -5.96 -11.41 15.71
N TYR A 50 -5.57 -10.21 15.29
CA TYR A 50 -5.25 -9.90 13.90
C TYR A 50 -3.89 -10.50 13.48
N TYR A 51 -2.85 -10.32 14.30
CA TYR A 51 -1.47 -10.73 13.95
C TYR A 51 -1.33 -12.23 13.60
N PRO A 52 -1.93 -13.18 14.35
CA PRO A 52 -1.89 -14.60 14.01
C PRO A 52 -2.54 -14.92 12.66
N SER A 53 -3.56 -14.15 12.26
CA SER A 53 -4.29 -14.34 11.00
C SER A 53 -3.55 -13.73 9.80
N CYS A 54 -2.73 -12.72 10.06
CA CYS A 54 -2.08 -11.91 9.03
C CYS A 54 -1.08 -12.71 8.19
N ARG A 55 -0.13 -13.38 8.87
CA ARG A 55 0.93 -14.15 8.19
C ARG A 55 0.40 -15.29 7.32
N PRO A 56 -0.55 -16.15 7.78
CA PRO A 56 -1.13 -17.20 6.93
C PRO A 56 -1.80 -16.65 5.66
N VAL A 57 -2.57 -15.56 5.77
CA VAL A 57 -3.23 -14.96 4.60
C VAL A 57 -2.20 -14.42 3.61
N ARG A 58 -1.19 -13.68 4.08
CA ARG A 58 -0.10 -13.18 3.21
C ARG A 58 0.62 -14.33 2.49
N GLN A 59 0.91 -15.43 3.19
CA GLN A 59 1.56 -16.60 2.61
C GLN A 59 0.68 -17.26 1.53
N SER A 60 -0.63 -17.38 1.77
CA SER A 60 -1.58 -17.90 0.78
C SER A 60 -1.59 -17.04 -0.48
N VAL A 61 -1.71 -15.71 -0.34
CA VAL A 61 -1.74 -14.78 -1.48
C VAL A 61 -0.46 -14.87 -2.32
N ILE A 62 0.72 -14.97 -1.67
CA ILE A 62 2.00 -15.12 -2.38
C ILE A 62 2.08 -16.48 -3.10
N ALA A 63 1.59 -17.56 -2.47
CA ALA A 63 1.55 -18.88 -3.09
C ALA A 63 0.61 -18.90 -4.32
N ASP A 64 -0.57 -18.27 -4.21
CA ASP A 64 -1.54 -18.16 -5.30
C ASP A 64 -0.97 -17.36 -6.48
N LEU A 65 -0.28 -16.24 -6.22
CA LEU A 65 0.42 -15.47 -7.25
C LEU A 65 1.50 -16.30 -7.95
N LYS A 66 2.29 -17.06 -7.18
CA LYS A 66 3.32 -17.93 -7.75
C LYS A 66 2.70 -18.99 -8.67
N ALA A 67 1.64 -19.65 -8.23
CA ALA A 67 0.92 -20.64 -9.02
C ALA A 67 0.29 -20.03 -10.29
N PHE A 68 -0.26 -18.82 -10.19
CA PHE A 68 -0.77 -18.07 -11.34
C PHE A 68 0.31 -17.83 -12.39
N TYR A 69 1.51 -17.38 -11.99
CA TYR A 69 2.60 -17.17 -12.95
C TYR A 69 3.07 -18.49 -13.59
N GLU A 70 3.22 -19.55 -12.80
CA GLU A 70 3.67 -20.86 -13.29
C GLU A 70 2.69 -21.49 -14.29
N LYS A 71 1.38 -21.25 -14.13
CA LYS A 71 0.34 -21.90 -14.93
C LYS A 71 -0.17 -21.04 -16.10
N ASP A 72 -0.41 -19.76 -15.84
CA ASP A 72 -1.16 -18.88 -16.74
C ASP A 72 -0.26 -17.82 -17.40
N SER A 73 1.04 -17.78 -17.07
CA SER A 73 2.02 -16.85 -17.66
C SER A 73 3.40 -17.49 -17.87
N PRO A 74 3.50 -18.55 -18.69
CA PRO A 74 4.73 -19.35 -18.83
C PRO A 74 5.93 -18.57 -19.39
N ASP A 75 5.69 -17.45 -20.09
CA ASP A 75 6.74 -16.60 -20.66
C ASP A 75 7.36 -15.63 -19.65
N VAL A 76 6.86 -15.60 -18.41
CA VAL A 76 7.30 -14.68 -17.35
C VAL A 76 8.05 -15.47 -16.29
N ASP A 77 9.27 -15.03 -15.94
CA ASP A 77 9.97 -15.54 -14.76
C ASP A 77 9.16 -15.17 -13.50
N PRO A 78 8.57 -16.15 -12.78
CA PRO A 78 7.74 -15.89 -11.62
C PRO A 78 8.49 -15.16 -10.51
N ALA A 79 9.77 -15.46 -10.30
CA ALA A 79 10.57 -14.84 -9.24
C ALA A 79 10.84 -13.37 -9.56
N TYR A 80 11.19 -13.07 -10.81
CA TYR A 80 11.39 -11.69 -11.26
C TYR A 80 10.10 -10.86 -11.14
N ARG A 81 8.96 -11.39 -11.60
CA ARG A 81 7.68 -10.66 -11.56
C ARG A 81 7.19 -10.46 -10.13
N LEU A 82 7.23 -11.51 -9.30
CA LEU A 82 6.83 -11.45 -7.91
C LEU A 82 7.68 -10.46 -7.11
N SER A 83 9.01 -10.46 -7.30
CA SER A 83 9.89 -9.51 -6.62
C SER A 83 9.59 -8.06 -7.02
N GLY A 84 9.38 -7.79 -8.31
CA GLY A 84 8.97 -6.47 -8.81
C GLY A 84 7.66 -5.98 -8.19
N LEU A 85 6.71 -6.89 -7.97
CA LEU A 85 5.43 -6.60 -7.33
C LEU A 85 5.59 -6.32 -5.83
N LEU A 86 6.28 -7.20 -5.10
CA LEU A 86 6.47 -7.07 -3.66
C LEU A 86 7.28 -5.82 -3.27
N MET A 87 8.18 -5.36 -4.13
CA MET A 87 8.95 -4.12 -3.94
C MET A 87 8.07 -2.86 -3.90
N LEU A 88 6.82 -2.93 -4.39
CA LEU A 88 5.88 -1.81 -4.34
C LEU A 88 5.30 -1.59 -2.94
N LEU A 89 5.17 -2.66 -2.14
CA LEU A 89 4.62 -2.60 -0.79
C LEU A 89 5.37 -1.61 0.12
N PRO A 90 6.70 -1.71 0.30
CA PRO A 90 7.43 -0.78 1.17
C PRO A 90 7.48 0.66 0.60
N ALA A 91 7.31 0.85 -0.72
CA ALA A 91 7.24 2.18 -1.31
C ALA A 91 5.89 2.85 -0.98
N LEU A 92 4.81 2.07 -0.99
CA LEU A 92 3.48 2.52 -0.59
C LEU A 92 3.43 2.82 0.90
N GLU A 93 3.89 1.90 1.76
CA GLU A 93 3.93 2.07 3.22
C GLU A 93 4.60 3.39 3.62
N ARG A 94 5.82 3.63 3.12
CA ARG A 94 6.56 4.88 3.40
C ARG A 94 5.82 6.13 2.93
N SER A 95 5.14 6.05 1.78
CA SER A 95 4.43 7.21 1.23
C SER A 95 3.19 7.54 2.06
N VAL A 96 2.49 6.52 2.58
CA VAL A 96 1.35 6.68 3.48
C VAL A 96 1.81 7.20 4.85
N GLU A 97 2.86 6.61 5.42
CA GLU A 97 3.41 7.04 6.71
C GLU A 97 3.83 8.52 6.69
N LEU A 98 4.59 8.93 5.67
CA LEU A 98 4.99 10.34 5.50
C LEU A 98 3.78 11.26 5.37
N PHE A 99 2.74 10.82 4.66
CA PHE A 99 1.51 11.59 4.52
C PHE A 99 0.81 11.78 5.88
N LEU A 100 0.65 10.71 6.66
CA LEU A 100 0.04 10.73 7.99
C LEU A 100 0.85 11.59 8.97
N GLN A 101 2.17 11.41 9.03
CA GLN A 101 3.05 12.25 9.87
C GLN A 101 2.96 13.73 9.50
N THR A 102 2.94 14.04 8.20
CA THR A 102 2.77 15.42 7.72
C THR A 102 1.41 15.99 8.13
N MET A 103 0.36 15.17 8.12
CA MET A 103 -0.97 15.58 8.58
C MET A 103 -1.00 15.89 10.08
N GLU A 104 -0.43 15.03 10.90
CA GLU A 104 -0.37 15.21 12.36
C GLU A 104 0.43 16.45 12.76
N VAL A 105 1.60 16.68 12.16
CA VAL A 105 2.39 17.91 12.41
C VAL A 105 1.57 19.16 12.08
N LYS A 106 0.93 19.19 10.91
CA LYS A 106 0.14 20.37 10.49
C LYS A 106 -1.11 20.57 11.36
N ARG A 107 -1.69 19.50 11.90
CA ARG A 107 -2.77 19.53 12.91
C ARG A 107 -2.29 20.16 14.21
N LEU A 108 -1.16 19.69 14.76
CA LEU A 108 -0.59 20.19 16.01
C LEU A 108 -0.31 21.69 15.96
N PHE A 109 0.29 22.17 14.86
CA PHE A 109 0.60 23.59 14.67
C PHE A 109 -0.61 24.43 14.23
N ARG A 110 -1.81 23.84 14.15
CA ARG A 110 -3.05 24.49 13.68
C ARG A 110 -2.85 25.25 12.38
N CYS A 111 -1.96 24.76 11.50
CA CYS A 111 -1.55 25.51 10.32
C CYS A 111 -2.76 25.88 9.47
N PHE A 112 -3.77 24.98 9.36
CA PHE A 112 -5.09 25.24 8.78
C PHE A 112 -6.12 24.21 9.28
N PRO A 113 -7.43 24.51 9.26
CA PRO A 113 -8.47 23.48 9.39
C PRO A 113 -8.41 22.58 8.16
N PHE A 114 -8.15 21.30 8.37
CA PHE A 114 -8.48 20.28 7.36
C PHE A 114 -9.99 20.25 7.17
N HIS A 115 -10.43 19.74 6.02
CA HIS A 115 -11.83 19.34 5.94
C HIS A 115 -12.00 18.10 6.82
N ASP A 116 -12.82 18.18 7.87
CA ASP A 116 -13.05 17.09 8.86
C ASP A 116 -13.29 15.71 8.21
N LYS A 117 -13.79 15.69 6.99
CA LYS A 117 -13.98 14.49 6.17
C LYS A 117 -12.72 13.63 6.03
N ILE A 118 -11.53 14.22 5.94
CA ILE A 118 -10.29 13.44 5.78
C ILE A 118 -9.89 12.79 7.10
N TYR A 119 -10.03 13.48 8.23
CA TYR A 119 -9.80 12.87 9.54
C TYR A 119 -10.81 11.75 9.81
N LYS A 120 -12.09 11.98 9.49
CA LYS A 120 -13.13 10.94 9.57
C LYS A 120 -12.75 9.68 8.77
N ILE A 121 -12.30 9.84 7.53
CA ILE A 121 -11.84 8.70 6.71
C ILE A 121 -10.66 7.95 7.36
N ILE A 122 -9.70 8.67 7.95
CA ILE A 122 -8.52 8.06 8.59
C ILE A 122 -8.89 7.37 9.91
N ASP A 123 -9.77 7.99 10.70
CA ASP A 123 -10.25 7.48 11.99
C ASP A 123 -11.34 6.40 11.83
N GLY A 124 -11.77 6.12 10.59
CA GLY A 124 -12.81 5.13 10.28
C GLY A 124 -14.24 5.56 10.65
N GLN A 125 -14.53 6.87 10.67
CA GLN A 125 -15.82 7.49 11.01
C GLN A 125 -16.59 8.06 9.83
#